data_AF-U5NB57-F1
#
_entry.id   AF-U5NB57-F1
#
_cell.length_a   1.000
_cell.length_b   1.000
_cell.length_c   1.000
_cell.angle_alpha   90.00
_cell.angle_beta   90.00
_cell.angle_gamma   90.00
#
_symmetry.space_group_name_H-M   'P 1'
#
loop_
_entity.id
_entity.type
_entity.pdbx_description
1 polymer ?
#
loop_
_entity_poly.entity_id
_entity_poly.type
_entity_poly.pdbx_seq_one_letter_code
_entity_poly.pdbx_strand_id
1 'polypeptide(L)'
;MSSKKPAKPVQSGLFGVPFRCPDIDNLPLIVDPQGAVEVLAPGSVYQPLLLKPNEEGIDVGPGQLDEHEEAFVRDLIRRLYPAGNHPKSDKTPLRWGDKEMWLQRNLEKRDDSFRLRVDDSDWFYPDFIVWILDHGSRTQTFGFVDPKGLAVGAVGGWSDYKIVSTLYMPHVVERQLAASGQKVEFEGKEWTFRIRGVLVSTSPYASLSTHAKFLVYDEEGHRVAPSEADFLRGRIVFQKPNTAYIDDVLALLTEDSVVDHVLSLTARLFGDPYWIPNGEIEHDVALRRDEPPETESEFVANLIHDYLRPDSQGKHGVWASKNRRRQLMDYAKEGQWGFGAEKASAIRNHPTPCEELWNRKKKTPQR
;
A
#
# COMPACT_ATOMS: atom_id res chain seq x y z
N MET A 1 -0.60 22.81 -37.65
CA MET A 1 -1.77 22.27 -36.93
C MET A 1 -1.34 22.06 -35.48
N SER A 2 -2.00 22.72 -34.54
CA SER A 2 -1.67 22.64 -33.11
C SER A 2 -2.03 21.25 -32.61
N SER A 3 -1.04 20.43 -32.25
CA SER A 3 -1.31 19.16 -31.58
C SER A 3 -1.75 19.49 -30.15
N LYS A 4 -3.05 19.30 -29.89
CA LYS A 4 -3.54 19.32 -28.51
C LYS A 4 -2.85 18.15 -27.81
N LYS A 5 -1.93 18.46 -26.88
CA LYS A 5 -1.46 17.48 -25.90
C LYS A 5 -2.71 16.81 -25.28
N PRO A 6 -2.75 15.48 -25.14
CA PRO A 6 -3.83 14.84 -24.41
C PRO A 6 -3.89 15.45 -23.01
N ALA A 7 -5.10 15.72 -22.54
CA ALA A 7 -5.30 16.26 -21.21
C ALA A 7 -4.70 15.28 -20.20
N LYS A 8 -3.72 15.73 -19.40
CA LYS A 8 -3.12 14.92 -18.35
C LYS A 8 -4.24 14.39 -17.44
N PRO A 9 -4.22 13.11 -17.03
CA PRO A 9 -5.18 12.61 -16.07
C PRO A 9 -5.12 13.48 -14.80
N VAL A 10 -6.25 14.05 -14.43
CA VAL A 10 -6.40 14.85 -13.22
C VAL A 10 -6.73 13.88 -12.09
N GLN A 11 -5.86 13.76 -11.10
CA GLN A 11 -6.18 13.04 -9.88
C GLN A 11 -6.94 13.99 -8.96
N SER A 12 -8.18 13.64 -8.63
CA SER A 12 -8.87 14.29 -7.53
C SER A 12 -8.45 13.59 -6.24
N GLY A 13 -8.03 14.34 -5.23
CA GLY A 13 -8.09 13.84 -3.86
C GLY A 13 -9.55 13.57 -3.46
N LEU A 14 -9.75 12.76 -2.43
CA LEU A 14 -11.04 12.37 -1.85
C LEU A 14 -12.04 13.51 -1.74
N PHE A 15 -11.53 14.68 -1.33
CA PHE A 15 -12.33 15.86 -1.00
C PHE A 15 -12.44 16.84 -2.17
N GLY A 16 -12.16 16.39 -3.40
CA GLY A 16 -12.31 17.21 -4.59
C GLY A 16 -11.19 18.23 -4.81
N VAL A 17 -10.09 18.15 -4.06
CA VAL A 17 -8.90 18.95 -4.33
C VAL A 17 -8.14 18.30 -5.50
N PRO A 18 -7.92 19.00 -6.63
CA PRO A 18 -7.16 18.44 -7.74
C PRO A 18 -5.68 18.32 -7.35
N PHE A 19 -5.22 17.09 -7.15
CA PHE A 19 -3.82 16.77 -6.94
C PHE A 19 -3.18 16.32 -8.25
N ARG A 20 -1.95 16.76 -8.48
CA ARG A 20 -1.11 16.19 -9.53
C ARG A 20 -0.26 15.14 -8.85
N CYS A 21 -0.45 13.86 -9.16
CA CYS A 21 0.66 12.91 -9.20
C CYS A 21 1.26 13.11 -10.61
N PRO A 22 2.34 13.90 -10.74
CA PRO A 22 2.77 14.36 -12.05
C PRO A 22 3.20 13.24 -13.01
N ASP A 23 3.41 12.00 -12.54
CA ASP A 23 4.26 11.02 -13.21
C ASP A 23 3.73 9.56 -13.17
N ILE A 24 2.41 9.30 -13.22
CA ILE A 24 1.91 7.93 -13.49
C ILE A 24 2.33 7.47 -14.90
N ASP A 25 2.50 8.42 -15.83
CA ASP A 25 3.00 8.19 -17.19
C ASP A 25 4.45 7.63 -17.23
N ASN A 26 5.20 7.72 -16.13
CA ASN A 26 6.58 7.21 -16.00
C ASN A 26 6.65 5.84 -15.32
N LEU A 27 5.52 5.18 -15.04
CA LEU A 27 5.55 3.79 -14.58
C LEU A 27 6.11 2.91 -15.72
N PRO A 28 7.08 2.03 -15.45
CA PRO A 28 7.67 1.15 -16.46
C PRO A 28 6.64 0.09 -16.90
N LEU A 29 5.80 0.45 -17.88
CA LEU A 29 4.86 -0.44 -18.54
C LEU A 29 5.56 -1.04 -19.78
N ILE A 30 5.62 -2.38 -19.89
CA ILE A 30 6.19 -3.05 -21.06
C ILE A 30 5.20 -2.96 -22.23
N VAL A 31 5.71 -2.74 -23.46
CA VAL A 31 4.98 -2.89 -24.72
C VAL A 31 5.88 -3.56 -25.80
N ASP A 32 5.28 -4.42 -26.63
CA ASP A 32 5.83 -5.45 -27.55
C ASP A 32 6.60 -4.91 -28.82
N PRO A 33 7.25 -5.72 -29.71
CA PRO A 33 8.56 -5.44 -30.26
C PRO A 33 8.48 -4.97 -31.73
N GLN A 34 7.32 -4.51 -32.20
CA GLN A 34 7.13 -3.96 -33.55
C GLN A 34 6.96 -2.43 -33.58
N GLY A 35 7.25 -1.73 -32.47
CA GLY A 35 7.52 -0.29 -32.44
C GLY A 35 6.76 0.49 -31.35
N ALA A 36 7.53 1.09 -30.42
CA ALA A 36 7.15 1.92 -29.25
C ALA A 36 6.43 1.14 -28.12
N VAL A 37 6.99 0.93 -26.92
CA VAL A 37 7.56 1.85 -25.92
C VAL A 37 8.71 1.16 -25.16
N GLU A 38 9.83 1.86 -24.96
CA GLU A 38 10.99 1.41 -24.16
C GLU A 38 10.70 1.58 -22.66
N VAL A 39 10.96 0.54 -21.85
CA VAL A 39 11.04 0.66 -20.40
C VAL A 39 12.36 1.36 -20.05
N LEU A 40 12.32 2.68 -19.92
CA LEU A 40 13.41 3.44 -19.31
C LEU A 40 13.15 3.54 -17.81
N ALA A 41 13.73 2.60 -17.08
CA ALA A 41 14.12 2.79 -15.70
C ALA A 41 15.52 3.43 -15.69
N PRO A 42 15.69 4.76 -15.51
CA PRO A 42 17.02 5.36 -15.46
C PRO A 42 17.79 4.89 -14.21
N GLY A 43 18.77 4.01 -14.43
CA GLY A 43 19.64 3.46 -13.39
C GLY A 43 19.62 1.95 -13.37
N SER A 44 20.13 1.31 -14.42
CA SER A 44 20.35 -0.13 -14.44
C SER A 44 21.27 -0.54 -13.28
N VAL A 45 20.76 -1.47 -12.46
CA VAL A 45 21.45 -2.34 -11.49
C VAL A 45 22.68 -1.74 -10.81
N TYR A 46 22.47 -1.36 -9.56
CA TYR A 46 23.50 -0.91 -8.64
C TYR A 46 24.79 -1.75 -8.68
N GLN A 47 25.88 -1.09 -9.09
CA GLN A 47 27.25 -1.47 -8.74
C GLN A 47 27.75 -0.37 -7.79
N PRO A 48 28.08 -0.67 -6.51
CA PRO A 48 28.62 0.33 -5.60
C PRO A 48 29.88 0.97 -6.20
N LEU A 49 29.89 2.28 -6.40
CA LEU A 49 31.15 3.00 -6.55
C LEU A 49 31.79 3.09 -5.16
N LEU A 50 32.90 2.37 -4.97
CA LEU A 50 33.72 2.35 -3.74
C LEU A 50 34.61 3.61 -3.59
N LEU A 51 34.29 4.71 -4.24
CA LEU A 51 35.18 5.87 -4.32
C LEU A 51 34.65 7.04 -3.48
N LYS A 52 35.54 7.60 -2.65
CA LYS A 52 35.28 8.82 -1.88
C LYS A 52 35.17 10.01 -2.82
N PRO A 53 34.14 10.86 -2.71
CA PRO A 53 34.08 12.12 -3.44
C PRO A 53 35.11 13.08 -2.83
N ASN A 54 36.29 13.13 -3.44
CA ASN A 54 37.36 14.06 -3.03
C ASN A 54 37.87 14.89 -4.23
N GLU A 55 37.03 15.15 -5.23
CA GLU A 55 37.35 16.08 -6.30
C GLU A 55 36.22 17.11 -6.45
N GLU A 56 36.50 18.34 -6.01
CA GLU A 56 35.60 19.48 -6.18
C GLU A 56 35.24 19.64 -7.67
N GLY A 57 33.94 19.64 -7.97
CA GLY A 57 33.43 20.01 -9.30
C GLY A 57 32.99 18.87 -10.21
N ILE A 58 32.98 17.61 -9.75
CA ILE A 58 32.40 16.50 -10.52
C ILE A 58 31.12 16.00 -9.85
N ASP A 59 29.98 16.22 -10.49
CA ASP A 59 28.70 15.63 -10.11
C ASP A 59 28.66 14.18 -10.62
N VAL A 60 29.26 13.27 -9.86
CA VAL A 60 29.43 11.85 -10.24
C VAL A 60 28.31 11.00 -9.66
N GLY A 61 27.34 10.61 -10.51
CA GLY A 61 26.44 9.46 -10.29
C GLY A 61 25.66 9.46 -8.97
N PRO A 62 24.87 8.41 -8.66
CA PRO A 62 24.23 8.35 -7.36
C PRO A 62 25.29 8.28 -6.25
N GLY A 63 25.14 9.12 -5.22
CA GLY A 63 26.01 9.10 -4.04
C GLY A 63 26.06 7.74 -3.35
N GLN A 64 26.96 7.56 -2.38
CA GLN A 64 27.08 6.30 -1.64
C GLN A 64 25.72 5.88 -1.02
N LEU A 65 25.47 4.57 -0.96
CA LEU A 65 24.35 4.07 -0.16
C LEU A 65 24.62 4.38 1.31
N ASP A 66 23.57 4.69 2.06
CA ASP A 66 23.68 4.68 3.51
C ASP A 66 23.81 3.25 4.06
N GLU A 67 24.11 3.14 5.35
CA GLU A 67 24.32 1.85 6.02
C GLU A 67 23.12 0.90 5.90
N HIS A 68 21.90 1.45 5.92
CA HIS A 68 20.67 0.67 5.91
C HIS A 68 20.27 0.24 4.50
N GLU A 69 20.42 1.14 3.52
CA GLU A 69 20.30 0.84 2.10
C GLU A 69 21.31 -0.25 1.70
N GLU A 70 22.58 -0.11 2.09
CA GLU A 70 23.62 -1.11 1.83
C GLU A 70 23.28 -2.45 2.48
N ALA A 71 22.82 -2.43 3.74
CA ALA A 71 22.41 -3.64 4.43
C ALA A 71 21.28 -4.37 3.71
N PHE A 72 20.24 -3.64 3.28
CA PHE A 72 19.13 -4.23 2.53
C PHE A 72 19.59 -4.90 1.22
N VAL A 73 20.36 -4.19 0.40
CA VAL A 73 20.85 -4.71 -0.89
C VAL A 73 21.73 -5.94 -0.69
N ARG A 74 22.67 -5.88 0.26
CA ARG A 74 23.57 -6.98 0.59
C ARG A 74 22.80 -8.21 1.07
N ASP A 75 21.82 -8.01 1.94
CA ASP A 75 21.07 -9.11 2.56
C ASP A 75 20.11 -9.75 1.55
N LEU A 76 19.52 -8.95 0.64
CA LEU A 76 18.76 -9.44 -0.52
C LEU A 76 19.62 -10.34 -1.41
N ILE A 77 20.81 -9.89 -1.82
CA ILE A 77 21.73 -10.67 -2.66
C ILE A 77 22.15 -11.95 -1.95
N ARG A 78 22.52 -11.88 -0.66
CA ARG A 78 22.90 -13.06 0.13
C ARG A 78 21.76 -14.05 0.28
N ARG A 79 20.51 -13.58 0.42
CA ARG A 79 19.34 -14.45 0.54
C ARG A 79 19.06 -15.22 -0.75
N LEU A 80 19.18 -14.55 -1.89
CA LEU A 80 18.91 -15.13 -3.22
C LEU A 80 20.07 -15.97 -3.74
N TYR A 81 21.31 -15.58 -3.43
CA TYR A 81 22.54 -16.22 -3.89
C TYR A 81 23.49 -16.54 -2.73
N PRO A 82 23.13 -17.48 -1.83
CA PRO A 82 23.96 -17.83 -0.68
C PRO A 82 25.34 -18.39 -1.07
N ALA A 83 25.47 -18.96 -2.28
CA ALA A 83 26.72 -19.42 -2.84
C ALA A 83 27.60 -18.30 -3.45
N GLY A 84 27.13 -17.04 -3.46
CA GLY A 84 27.88 -15.89 -3.96
C GLY A 84 27.93 -15.77 -5.50
N ASN A 85 27.17 -16.57 -6.23
CA ASN A 85 27.11 -16.61 -7.69
C ASN A 85 26.04 -15.68 -8.28
N HIS A 86 25.81 -14.51 -7.67
CA HIS A 86 24.86 -13.53 -8.18
C HIS A 86 25.34 -12.92 -9.50
N PRO A 87 24.42 -12.56 -10.42
CA PRO A 87 24.77 -11.85 -11.64
C PRO A 87 25.40 -10.50 -11.31
N LYS A 88 26.47 -10.16 -12.02
CA LYS A 88 27.19 -8.89 -11.87
C LYS A 88 26.86 -7.87 -12.96
N SER A 89 26.20 -8.31 -14.03
CA SER A 89 25.82 -7.44 -15.13
C SER A 89 24.50 -6.78 -14.84
N ASP A 90 24.43 -5.51 -15.18
CA ASP A 90 23.24 -4.68 -15.11
C ASP A 90 22.16 -4.99 -16.16
N LYS A 91 22.43 -5.95 -17.03
CA LYS A 91 21.51 -6.47 -18.05
C LYS A 91 20.99 -7.86 -17.69
N THR A 92 21.34 -8.37 -16.51
CA THR A 92 20.92 -9.70 -16.06
C THR A 92 20.09 -9.56 -14.78
N PRO A 93 18.82 -9.98 -14.78
CA PRO A 93 17.99 -9.91 -13.59
C PRO A 93 18.50 -10.86 -12.51
N LEU A 94 18.23 -10.50 -11.25
CA LEU A 94 18.31 -11.43 -10.13
C LEU A 94 17.24 -12.52 -10.32
N ARG A 95 17.56 -13.74 -9.90
CA ARG A 95 16.65 -14.89 -9.95
C ARG A 95 16.12 -15.16 -8.55
N TRP A 96 14.81 -15.29 -8.44
CA TRP A 96 14.12 -15.72 -7.24
C TRP A 96 13.15 -16.86 -7.60
N GLY A 97 13.63 -18.09 -7.49
CA GLY A 97 12.96 -19.25 -8.09
C GLY A 97 12.79 -19.05 -9.60
N ASP A 98 11.56 -19.19 -10.08
CA ASP A 98 11.19 -18.98 -11.49
C ASP A 98 10.90 -17.51 -11.83
N LYS A 99 11.07 -16.58 -10.89
CA LYS A 99 10.84 -15.15 -11.09
C LYS A 99 12.12 -14.41 -11.45
N GLU A 100 11.97 -13.37 -12.25
CA GLU A 100 13.03 -12.38 -12.53
C GLU A 100 12.81 -11.15 -11.69
N MET A 101 13.91 -10.58 -11.19
CA MET A 101 13.84 -9.38 -10.35
C MET A 101 14.92 -8.38 -10.74
N TRP A 102 14.50 -7.14 -10.93
CA TRP A 102 15.37 -5.98 -11.11
C TRP A 102 15.27 -5.08 -9.89
N LEU A 103 16.43 -4.59 -9.44
CA LEU A 103 16.53 -3.65 -8.34
C LEU A 103 17.14 -2.35 -8.86
N GLN A 104 16.43 -1.26 -8.64
CA GLN A 104 16.85 0.08 -9.01
C GLN A 104 16.77 1.00 -7.79
N ARG A 105 17.77 1.87 -7.61
CA ARG A 105 17.69 2.94 -6.61
C ARG A 105 16.89 4.09 -7.18
N ASN A 106 15.92 4.57 -6.42
CA ASN A 106 15.10 5.73 -6.75
C ASN A 106 15.72 6.98 -6.11
N LEU A 107 16.22 7.88 -6.96
CA LEU A 107 16.99 9.04 -6.50
C LEU A 107 16.06 10.21 -6.23
N GLU A 108 15.98 10.67 -4.99
CA GLU A 108 15.11 11.80 -4.62
C GLU A 108 15.39 13.06 -5.48
N LYS A 109 14.35 13.87 -5.70
CA LYS A 109 14.42 15.21 -6.32
C LYS A 109 14.92 15.26 -7.77
N ARG A 110 14.99 14.13 -8.48
CA ARG A 110 15.07 14.14 -9.95
C ARG A 110 13.68 14.24 -10.57
N ASP A 111 13.56 14.85 -11.75
CA ASP A 111 12.27 15.02 -12.43
C ASP A 111 11.59 13.68 -12.78
N ASP A 112 12.36 12.60 -12.89
CA ASP A 112 11.95 11.24 -13.21
C ASP A 112 11.83 10.32 -11.98
N SER A 113 11.92 10.86 -10.77
CA SER A 113 11.82 10.07 -9.53
C SER A 113 10.42 9.52 -9.32
N PHE A 114 10.33 8.26 -8.93
CA PHE A 114 9.07 7.72 -8.44
C PHE A 114 8.74 8.34 -7.07
N ARG A 115 7.51 8.82 -6.93
CA ARG A 115 7.02 9.44 -5.70
C ARG A 115 5.53 9.23 -5.51
N LEU A 116 5.14 9.11 -4.25
CA LEU A 116 3.77 8.93 -3.83
C LEU A 116 3.37 10.07 -2.89
N ARG A 117 2.08 10.39 -2.89
CA ARG A 117 1.49 11.31 -1.93
C ARG A 117 0.02 10.97 -1.76
N VAL A 118 -0.44 11.11 -0.54
CA VAL A 118 -1.85 11.03 -0.15
C VAL A 118 -2.26 12.43 0.27
N ASP A 119 -3.46 12.89 -0.09
CA ASP A 119 -3.97 14.22 0.25
C ASP A 119 -2.96 15.39 0.05
N ASP A 120 -2.87 16.30 1.04
CA ASP A 120 -1.97 17.45 1.11
C ASP A 120 -0.64 17.11 1.83
N SER A 121 -0.37 15.83 2.10
CA SER A 121 0.83 15.38 2.80
C SER A 121 2.14 15.70 2.07
N ASP A 122 3.28 15.46 2.73
CA ASP A 122 4.57 15.48 2.06
C ASP A 122 4.69 14.38 1.00
N TRP A 123 5.58 14.60 0.03
CA TRP A 123 5.92 13.59 -0.98
C TRP A 123 6.78 12.49 -0.36
N PHE A 124 6.38 11.24 -0.60
CA PHE A 124 7.14 10.05 -0.26
C PHE A 124 7.95 9.56 -1.46
N TYR A 125 9.26 9.49 -1.31
CA TYR A 125 10.20 8.91 -2.27
C TYR A 125 10.79 7.64 -1.63
N PRO A 126 10.33 6.44 -2.02
CA PRO A 126 10.96 5.20 -1.51
C PRO A 126 12.38 5.08 -2.07
N ASP A 127 13.30 4.50 -1.32
CA ASP A 127 14.71 4.38 -1.75
C ASP A 127 14.94 3.45 -2.94
N PHE A 128 14.15 2.37 -3.06
CA PHE A 128 14.32 1.35 -4.10
C PHE A 128 13.03 1.03 -4.82
N ILE A 129 13.17 0.74 -6.12
CA ILE A 129 12.18 0.08 -6.96
C ILE A 129 12.65 -1.37 -7.16
N VAL A 130 11.74 -2.32 -6.93
CA VAL A 130 11.93 -3.75 -7.09
C VAL A 130 10.95 -4.26 -8.14
N TRP A 131 11.41 -4.45 -9.36
CA TRP A 131 10.56 -4.91 -10.45
C TRP A 131 10.63 -6.44 -10.55
N ILE A 132 9.50 -7.12 -10.31
CA ILE A 132 9.41 -8.58 -10.28
C ILE A 132 8.54 -9.07 -11.45
N LEU A 133 9.08 -9.97 -12.26
CA LEU A 133 8.36 -10.66 -13.33
C LEU A 133 8.11 -12.11 -12.92
N ASP A 134 6.83 -12.45 -12.79
CA ASP A 134 6.36 -13.82 -12.57
C ASP A 134 5.77 -14.38 -13.88
N HIS A 135 6.57 -15.18 -14.58
CA HIS A 135 6.14 -15.81 -15.83
C HIS A 135 5.07 -16.88 -15.63
N GLY A 136 4.99 -17.49 -14.44
CA GLY A 136 4.02 -18.53 -14.12
C GLY A 136 2.61 -17.98 -14.03
N SER A 137 2.45 -16.86 -13.30
CA SER A 137 1.16 -16.17 -13.17
C SER A 137 0.92 -15.09 -14.24
N ARG A 138 1.94 -14.76 -15.04
CA ARG A 138 1.97 -13.59 -15.95
C ARG A 138 1.66 -12.30 -15.19
N THR A 139 2.37 -12.10 -14.10
CA THR A 139 2.22 -10.92 -13.26
C THR A 139 3.52 -10.12 -13.21
N GLN A 140 3.40 -8.83 -13.52
CA GLN A 140 4.46 -7.85 -13.32
C GLN A 140 4.17 -7.06 -12.05
N THR A 141 5.12 -7.06 -11.12
CA THR A 141 5.06 -6.26 -9.91
C THR A 141 6.03 -5.10 -9.96
N PHE A 142 5.52 -3.88 -9.92
CA PHE A 142 6.29 -2.69 -9.53
C PHE A 142 6.36 -2.62 -8.00
N GLY A 143 7.37 -3.23 -7.42
CA GLY A 143 7.64 -3.15 -5.99
C GLY A 143 8.38 -1.86 -5.64
N PHE A 144 8.16 -1.33 -4.45
CA PHE A 144 9.07 -0.33 -3.87
C PHE A 144 9.40 -0.66 -2.42
N VAL A 145 10.64 -0.40 -2.03
CA VAL A 145 11.18 -0.71 -0.70
C VAL A 145 11.90 0.50 -0.14
N ASP A 146 11.62 0.81 1.12
CA ASP A 146 12.20 1.96 1.83
C ASP A 146 12.80 1.51 3.17
N PRO A 147 14.12 1.24 3.24
CA PRO A 147 14.82 0.94 4.49
C PRO A 147 14.99 2.19 5.35
N LYS A 148 14.13 2.40 6.35
CA LYS A 148 14.14 3.62 7.17
C LYS A 148 13.90 3.37 8.66
N GLY A 149 14.40 4.31 9.46
CA GLY A 149 14.10 4.38 10.90
C GLY A 149 12.71 4.97 11.14
N LEU A 150 11.75 4.15 11.53
CA LEU A 150 10.37 4.58 11.77
C LEU A 150 10.15 5.24 13.15
N ALA A 151 11.00 4.98 14.14
CA ALA A 151 10.80 5.49 15.51
C ALA A 151 10.85 7.03 15.60
N VAL A 152 11.62 7.66 14.72
CA VAL A 152 11.68 9.13 14.56
C VAL A 152 11.00 9.56 13.26
N GLY A 153 11.06 8.73 12.23
CA GLY A 153 10.60 9.06 10.88
C GLY A 153 9.12 8.84 10.59
N ALA A 154 8.36 8.21 11.49
CA ALA A 154 6.92 7.98 11.35
C ALA A 154 6.13 8.62 12.50
N VAL A 155 6.23 9.94 12.65
CA VAL A 155 5.61 10.70 13.75
C VAL A 155 4.09 10.51 13.77
N GLY A 156 3.45 10.23 12.63
CA GLY A 156 2.02 9.95 12.56
C GLY A 156 1.59 8.57 13.10
N GLY A 157 2.51 7.63 13.31
CA GLY A 157 2.13 6.23 13.53
C GLY A 157 1.41 5.66 12.30
N TRP A 158 0.28 4.99 12.47
CA TRP A 158 -0.48 4.44 11.33
C TRP A 158 -1.01 5.49 10.36
N SER A 159 -1.16 6.75 10.78
CA SER A 159 -1.54 7.88 9.92
C SER A 159 -0.36 8.62 9.30
N ASP A 160 0.86 8.12 9.47
CA ASP A 160 2.03 8.72 8.85
C ASP A 160 1.97 8.59 7.32
N TYR A 161 2.24 9.67 6.61
CA TYR A 161 2.06 9.71 5.16
C TYR A 161 2.90 8.68 4.41
N LYS A 162 4.06 8.26 4.93
CA LYS A 162 4.87 7.20 4.31
C LYS A 162 4.19 5.84 4.44
N ILE A 163 3.64 5.56 5.61
CA ILE A 163 2.91 4.32 5.90
C ILE A 163 1.63 4.28 5.06
N VAL A 164 0.84 5.35 5.08
CA VAL A 164 -0.38 5.46 4.28
C VAL A 164 -0.06 5.37 2.79
N SER A 165 0.98 6.06 2.30
CA SER A 165 1.41 5.96 0.90
C SER A 165 1.85 4.55 0.52
N THR A 166 2.53 3.84 1.42
CA THR A 166 2.95 2.44 1.19
C THR A 166 1.75 1.50 1.08
N LEU A 167 0.73 1.71 1.92
CA LEU A 167 -0.43 0.84 2.02
C LEU A 167 -1.50 1.13 0.96
N TYR A 168 -1.88 2.40 0.79
CA TYR A 168 -3.07 2.80 0.06
C TYR A 168 -2.82 3.20 -1.40
N MET A 169 -1.77 3.99 -1.66
CA MET A 169 -1.51 4.50 -3.02
C MET A 169 -1.30 3.42 -4.09
N PRO A 170 -0.72 2.24 -3.80
CA PRO A 170 -0.66 1.17 -4.78
C PRO A 170 -2.03 0.82 -5.38
N HIS A 171 -3.05 0.74 -4.53
CA HIS A 171 -4.42 0.41 -4.94
C HIS A 171 -5.08 1.54 -5.73
N VAL A 172 -4.75 2.80 -5.41
CA VAL A 172 -5.20 3.97 -6.18
C VAL A 172 -4.60 3.95 -7.59
N VAL A 173 -3.31 3.68 -7.72
CA VAL A 173 -2.60 3.59 -9.00
C VAL A 173 -3.17 2.44 -9.85
N GLU A 174 -3.32 1.24 -9.28
CA GLU A 174 -3.90 0.08 -9.98
C GLU A 174 -5.30 0.37 -10.51
N ARG A 175 -6.16 0.98 -9.69
CA ARG A 175 -7.51 1.38 -10.10
C ARG A 175 -7.47 2.35 -11.28
N GLN A 176 -6.58 3.35 -11.25
CA GLN A 176 -6.46 4.33 -12.33
C GLN A 176 -5.96 3.72 -13.63
N LEU A 177 -4.99 2.80 -13.55
CA LEU A 177 -4.51 2.04 -14.70
C LEU A 177 -5.62 1.14 -15.27
N ALA A 178 -6.38 0.46 -14.42
CA ALA A 178 -7.53 -0.32 -14.86
C ALA A 178 -8.60 0.55 -15.56
N ALA A 179 -8.84 1.76 -15.04
CA ALA A 179 -9.80 2.69 -15.62
C ALA A 179 -9.34 3.30 -16.97
N SER A 180 -8.03 3.32 -17.25
CA SER A 180 -7.52 3.78 -18.55
C SER A 180 -7.78 2.76 -19.67
N GLY A 181 -8.12 1.52 -19.33
CA GLY A 181 -8.34 0.42 -20.26
C GLY A 181 -7.06 -0.05 -20.96
N GLN A 182 -5.89 0.43 -20.55
CA GLN A 182 -4.60 -0.02 -21.07
C GLN A 182 -4.32 -1.44 -20.57
N LYS A 183 -4.04 -2.33 -21.52
CA LYS A 183 -3.55 -3.67 -21.22
C LYS A 183 -2.04 -3.65 -21.14
N VAL A 184 -1.49 -4.36 -20.16
CA VAL A 184 -0.06 -4.60 -20.08
C VAL A 184 0.25 -5.84 -20.90
N GLU A 185 1.06 -5.69 -21.94
CA GLU A 185 1.42 -6.77 -22.85
C GLU A 185 2.93 -7.00 -22.83
N PHE A 186 3.32 -8.26 -22.74
CA PHE A 186 4.71 -8.68 -22.82
C PHE A 186 4.82 -10.02 -23.54
N GLU A 187 5.67 -10.06 -24.56
CA GLU A 187 5.84 -11.20 -25.48
C GLU A 187 4.52 -11.66 -26.13
N GLY A 188 3.74 -10.71 -26.65
CA GLY A 188 2.45 -10.96 -27.29
C GLY A 188 1.37 -11.56 -26.38
N LYS A 189 1.56 -11.52 -25.05
CA LYS A 189 0.59 -11.99 -24.05
C LYS A 189 0.16 -10.85 -23.14
N GLU A 190 -1.08 -10.90 -22.70
CA GLU A 190 -1.59 -10.02 -21.64
C GLU A 190 -1.05 -10.45 -20.28
N TRP A 191 -0.60 -9.47 -19.50
CA TRP A 191 -0.04 -9.59 -18.15
C TRP A 191 -0.85 -8.76 -17.16
N THR A 192 -0.90 -9.22 -15.92
CA THR A 192 -1.43 -8.44 -14.81
C THR A 192 -0.34 -7.52 -14.28
N PHE A 193 -0.61 -6.22 -14.23
CA PHE A 193 0.23 -5.27 -13.52
C PHE A 193 -0.24 -5.10 -12.09
N ARG A 194 0.72 -5.05 -11.17
CA ARG A 194 0.51 -4.70 -9.77
C ARG A 194 1.61 -3.77 -9.28
N ILE A 195 1.31 -2.98 -8.27
CA ILE A 195 2.27 -2.17 -7.52
C ILE A 195 2.15 -2.52 -6.04
N ARG A 196 3.26 -2.66 -5.32
CA ARG A 196 3.23 -2.90 -3.86
C ARG A 196 4.42 -2.25 -3.17
N GLY A 197 4.18 -1.75 -1.96
CA GLY A 197 5.20 -1.16 -1.11
C GLY A 197 5.56 -2.04 0.08
N VAL A 198 6.79 -1.91 0.56
CA VAL A 198 7.25 -2.44 1.85
C VAL A 198 8.16 -1.42 2.53
N LEU A 199 7.91 -1.15 3.80
CA LEU A 199 8.84 -0.39 4.64
C LEU A 199 9.72 -1.38 5.40
N VAL A 200 11.04 -1.25 5.28
CA VAL A 200 11.99 -2.03 6.07
C VAL A 200 12.41 -1.18 7.26
N SER A 201 11.86 -1.47 8.43
CA SER A 201 12.15 -0.72 9.64
C SER A 201 13.54 -1.06 10.17
N THR A 202 14.39 -0.04 10.25
CA THR A 202 15.70 -0.13 10.92
C THR A 202 15.59 0.17 12.42
N SER A 203 14.40 0.60 12.88
CA SER A 203 14.07 0.77 14.29
C SER A 203 13.68 -0.58 14.91
N PRO A 204 14.13 -0.91 16.14
CA PRO A 204 13.74 -2.15 16.79
C PRO A 204 12.23 -2.23 17.05
N TYR A 205 11.64 -3.43 16.92
CA TYR A 205 10.21 -3.68 17.21
C TYR A 205 9.75 -3.10 18.55
N ALA A 206 10.52 -3.34 19.62
CA ALA A 206 10.20 -2.88 20.97
C ALA A 206 10.04 -1.35 21.07
N SER A 207 10.72 -0.60 20.20
CA SER A 207 10.62 0.86 20.16
C SER A 207 9.31 1.36 19.54
N LEU A 208 8.72 0.60 18.60
CA LEU A 208 7.48 0.97 17.92
C LEU A 208 6.24 0.40 18.62
N SER A 209 6.34 -0.81 19.16
CA SER A 209 5.20 -1.53 19.74
C SER A 209 4.58 -0.86 20.96
N THR A 210 5.35 -0.02 21.66
CA THR A 210 4.89 0.70 22.85
C THR A 210 4.34 2.10 22.54
N HIS A 211 4.49 2.56 21.30
CA HIS A 211 4.08 3.91 20.93
C HIS A 211 2.57 3.98 20.70
N ALA A 212 1.89 4.91 21.38
CA ALA A 212 0.43 5.01 21.38
C ALA A 212 -0.20 5.13 19.99
N LYS A 213 0.53 5.75 19.03
CA LYS A 213 0.07 5.93 17.64
C LYS A 213 0.13 4.65 16.79
N PHE A 214 0.78 3.60 17.28
CA PHE A 214 0.81 2.28 16.64
C PHE A 214 -0.15 1.27 17.28
N LEU A 215 -0.89 1.65 18.33
CA LEU A 215 -1.87 0.75 18.94
C LEU A 215 -2.95 0.36 17.93
N VAL A 216 -3.45 -0.87 18.03
CA VAL A 216 -4.54 -1.40 17.19
C VAL A 216 -5.68 -1.89 18.07
N TYR A 217 -6.86 -2.11 17.48
CA TYR A 217 -7.97 -2.71 18.22
C TYR A 217 -7.86 -4.24 18.26
N ASP A 218 -8.16 -4.84 19.41
CA ASP A 218 -8.43 -6.28 19.53
C ASP A 218 -9.89 -6.64 19.19
N GLU A 219 -10.25 -7.91 19.31
CA GLU A 219 -11.61 -8.41 19.03
C GLU A 219 -12.66 -7.85 20.02
N GLU A 220 -12.22 -7.42 21.21
CA GLU A 220 -13.06 -6.76 22.21
C GLU A 220 -13.29 -5.28 21.94
N GLY A 221 -12.36 -4.62 21.24
CA GLY A 221 -12.33 -3.18 20.98
C GLY A 221 -11.41 -2.37 21.89
N HIS A 222 -10.47 -3.02 22.59
CA HIS A 222 -9.43 -2.34 23.35
C HIS A 222 -8.24 -1.99 22.47
N ARG A 223 -7.61 -0.84 22.74
CA ARG A 223 -6.34 -0.47 22.11
C ARG A 223 -5.20 -1.23 22.76
N VAL A 224 -4.50 -2.02 21.97
CA VAL A 224 -3.44 -2.93 22.41
C VAL A 224 -2.18 -2.74 21.57
N ALA A 225 -1.04 -3.08 22.16
CA ALA A 225 0.25 -3.02 21.47
C ALA A 225 0.27 -3.95 20.25
N PRO A 226 0.71 -3.49 19.07
CA PRO A 226 0.85 -4.34 17.89
C PRO A 226 1.98 -5.38 18.09
N SER A 227 1.76 -6.57 17.56
CA SER A 227 2.76 -7.63 17.39
C SER A 227 3.60 -7.39 16.12
N GLU A 228 4.73 -8.08 15.97
CA GLU A 228 5.48 -8.07 14.70
C GLU A 228 4.60 -8.53 13.52
N ALA A 229 3.68 -9.47 13.74
CA ALA A 229 2.74 -9.92 12.71
C ALA A 229 1.73 -8.84 12.31
N ASP A 230 1.34 -7.94 13.22
CA ASP A 230 0.51 -6.79 12.88
C ASP A 230 1.28 -5.80 12.00
N PHE A 231 2.54 -5.50 12.35
CA PHE A 231 3.42 -4.69 11.49
C PHE A 231 3.63 -5.31 10.11
N LEU A 232 3.84 -6.62 10.05
CA LEU A 232 3.99 -7.34 8.78
C LEU A 232 2.74 -7.20 7.90
N ARG A 233 1.54 -7.37 8.47
CA ARG A 233 0.27 -7.12 7.76
C ARG A 233 0.11 -5.65 7.35
N GLY A 234 0.76 -4.74 8.06
CA GLY A 234 0.87 -3.32 7.74
C GLY A 234 2.01 -2.99 6.78
N ARG A 235 2.56 -4.00 6.09
CA ARG A 235 3.67 -3.89 5.13
C ARG A 235 4.96 -3.30 5.72
N ILE A 236 5.16 -3.48 7.02
CA ILE A 236 6.38 -3.07 7.74
C ILE A 236 7.13 -4.31 8.19
N VAL A 237 8.35 -4.48 7.72
CA VAL A 237 9.26 -5.58 8.08
C VAL A 237 10.40 -5.04 8.93
N PHE A 238 10.66 -5.64 10.08
CA PHE A 238 11.82 -5.25 10.89
C PHE A 238 13.10 -5.87 10.32
N GLN A 239 14.10 -5.03 10.04
CA GLN A 239 15.42 -5.51 9.63
C GLN A 239 16.04 -6.33 10.77
N LYS A 240 16.44 -7.56 10.48
CA LYS A 240 17.03 -8.50 11.45
C LYS A 240 18.51 -8.71 11.12
N PRO A 241 19.34 -9.17 12.08
CA PRO A 241 20.75 -9.48 11.81
C PRO A 241 20.98 -10.61 10.80
N ASN A 242 19.95 -11.41 10.53
CA ASN A 242 19.98 -12.46 9.52
C ASN A 242 19.23 -12.01 8.25
N THR A 243 19.32 -12.78 7.18
CA THR A 243 18.66 -12.45 5.90
C THR A 243 17.22 -12.97 5.80
N ALA A 244 16.65 -13.56 6.86
CA ALA A 244 15.34 -14.21 6.79
C ALA A 244 14.20 -13.20 6.56
N TYR A 245 14.34 -11.97 7.05
CA TYR A 245 13.34 -10.92 6.83
C TYR A 245 13.16 -10.54 5.35
N ILE A 246 14.12 -10.89 4.48
CA ILE A 246 13.99 -10.68 3.04
C ILE A 246 12.85 -11.52 2.46
N ASP A 247 12.58 -12.71 3.02
CA ASP A 247 11.46 -13.55 2.57
C ASP A 247 10.13 -12.84 2.85
N ASP A 248 10.00 -12.19 4.00
CA ASP A 248 8.84 -11.37 4.35
C ASP A 248 8.68 -10.17 3.39
N VAL A 249 9.77 -9.49 3.05
CA VAL A 249 9.75 -8.38 2.06
C VAL A 249 9.27 -8.88 0.70
N LEU A 250 9.84 -9.97 0.20
CA LEU A 250 9.49 -10.52 -1.11
C LEU A 250 8.06 -11.07 -1.15
N ALA A 251 7.59 -11.70 -0.06
CA ALA A 251 6.21 -12.14 0.10
C ALA A 251 5.26 -10.94 0.05
N LEU A 252 5.50 -9.89 0.83
CA LEU A 252 4.66 -8.69 0.79
C LEU A 252 4.67 -8.01 -0.59
N LEU A 253 5.79 -8.02 -1.31
CA LEU A 253 5.82 -7.50 -2.68
C LEU A 253 5.01 -8.33 -3.67
N THR A 254 4.79 -9.63 -3.42
CA THR A 254 4.14 -10.57 -4.36
C THR A 254 2.82 -11.19 -3.89
N GLU A 255 2.37 -10.88 -2.68
CA GLU A 255 1.13 -11.40 -2.11
C GLU A 255 0.24 -10.26 -1.58
N ASP A 256 -1.06 -10.47 -1.65
CA ASP A 256 -2.07 -9.56 -1.13
C ASP A 256 -2.69 -10.15 0.13
N SER A 257 -2.89 -9.29 1.12
CA SER A 257 -3.53 -9.61 2.38
C SER A 257 -5.00 -9.16 2.40
N VAL A 258 -5.73 -9.50 3.47
CA VAL A 258 -7.06 -8.95 3.72
C VAL A 258 -7.02 -7.42 3.87
N VAL A 259 -5.92 -6.87 4.41
CA VAL A 259 -5.74 -5.41 4.51
C VAL A 259 -5.64 -4.79 3.12
N ASP A 260 -4.90 -5.41 2.19
CA ASP A 260 -4.83 -4.96 0.79
C ASP A 260 -6.21 -4.97 0.12
N HIS A 261 -7.01 -6.00 0.39
CA HIS A 261 -8.38 -6.05 -0.12
C HIS A 261 -9.23 -4.87 0.39
N VAL A 262 -9.20 -4.57 1.69
CA VAL A 262 -9.93 -3.43 2.29
C VAL A 262 -9.47 -2.09 1.68
N LEU A 263 -8.16 -1.92 1.47
CA LEU A 263 -7.58 -0.71 0.86
C LEU A 263 -7.93 -0.60 -0.63
N SER A 264 -8.03 -1.72 -1.35
CA SER A 264 -8.51 -1.75 -2.74
C SER A 264 -9.98 -1.34 -2.86
N LEU A 265 -10.83 -1.77 -1.92
CA LEU A 265 -12.23 -1.35 -1.84
C LEU A 265 -12.33 0.15 -1.54
N THR A 266 -11.48 0.64 -0.64
CA THR A 266 -11.37 2.06 -0.31
C THR A 266 -11.01 2.89 -1.54
N ALA A 267 -9.98 2.49 -2.29
CA ALA A 267 -9.58 3.17 -3.51
C ALA A 267 -10.72 3.18 -4.55
N ARG A 268 -11.50 2.08 -4.67
CA ARG A 268 -12.67 2.02 -5.56
C ARG A 268 -13.79 2.95 -5.11
N LEU A 269 -14.19 2.90 -3.83
CA LEU A 269 -15.24 3.74 -3.25
C LEU A 269 -14.99 5.21 -3.57
N PHE A 270 -13.75 5.66 -3.45
CA PHE A 270 -13.40 7.05 -3.69
C PHE A 270 -13.16 7.40 -5.16
N GLY A 271 -12.90 6.42 -6.01
CA GLY A 271 -12.79 6.60 -7.46
C GLY A 271 -14.13 6.59 -8.19
N ASP A 272 -15.16 6.04 -7.58
CA ASP A 272 -16.48 5.86 -8.19
C ASP A 272 -17.60 6.40 -7.29
N PRO A 273 -18.20 7.56 -7.61
CA PRO A 273 -19.29 8.14 -6.83
C PRO A 273 -20.59 7.30 -6.89
N TYR A 274 -20.70 6.36 -7.83
CA TYR A 274 -21.84 5.47 -8.00
C TYR A 274 -21.59 4.07 -7.43
N TRP A 275 -20.48 3.88 -6.72
CA TRP A 275 -20.13 2.58 -6.15
C TRP A 275 -21.23 2.08 -5.20
N ILE A 276 -21.68 0.85 -5.45
CA ILE A 276 -22.67 0.15 -4.62
C ILE A 276 -21.92 -0.93 -3.84
N PRO A 277 -21.90 -0.87 -2.49
CA PRO A 277 -21.26 -1.90 -1.69
C PRO A 277 -21.98 -3.24 -1.86
N ASN A 278 -21.22 -4.33 -1.90
CA ASN A 278 -21.74 -5.69 -2.07
C ASN A 278 -20.96 -6.67 -1.18
N GLY A 279 -21.19 -6.58 0.13
CA GLY A 279 -20.51 -7.37 1.15
C GLY A 279 -20.34 -6.62 2.46
N GLU A 280 -20.08 -7.33 3.55
CA GLU A 280 -20.04 -6.73 4.89
C GLU A 280 -18.93 -5.66 5.03
N ILE A 281 -17.74 -5.92 4.46
CA ILE A 281 -16.61 -4.99 4.49
C ILE A 281 -16.90 -3.76 3.63
N GLU A 282 -17.44 -3.98 2.43
CA GLU A 282 -17.82 -2.92 1.51
C GLU A 282 -18.83 -1.96 2.15
N HIS A 283 -19.83 -2.50 2.85
CA HIS A 283 -20.80 -1.69 3.57
C HIS A 283 -20.17 -0.94 4.74
N ASP A 284 -19.22 -1.52 5.47
CA ASP A 284 -18.48 -0.78 6.52
C ASP A 284 -17.69 0.38 5.94
N VAL A 285 -16.94 0.15 4.86
CA VAL A 285 -16.14 1.18 4.17
C VAL A 285 -17.05 2.29 3.61
N ALA A 286 -18.21 1.94 3.04
CA ALA A 286 -19.23 2.90 2.62
C ALA A 286 -19.76 3.74 3.80
N LEU A 287 -20.09 3.09 4.92
CA LEU A 287 -20.61 3.76 6.11
C LEU A 287 -19.62 4.76 6.70
N ARG A 288 -18.32 4.45 6.68
CA ARG A 288 -17.25 5.36 7.15
C ARG A 288 -17.14 6.61 6.30
N ARG A 289 -17.32 6.51 4.99
CA ARG A 289 -17.26 7.68 4.11
C ARG A 289 -18.35 8.71 4.40
N ASP A 290 -19.50 8.24 4.89
CA ASP A 290 -20.63 9.11 5.26
C ASP A 290 -20.49 9.71 6.68
N GLU A 291 -19.43 9.36 7.42
CA GLU A 291 -19.09 9.94 8.73
C GLU A 291 -18.38 11.31 8.54
N PRO A 292 -18.26 12.15 9.59
CA PRO A 292 -17.67 13.49 9.48
C PRO A 292 -16.32 13.48 8.76
N PRO A 293 -15.94 14.59 8.09
CA PRO A 293 -14.77 14.59 7.23
C PRO A 293 -13.50 14.29 8.02
N GLU A 294 -12.84 13.20 7.63
CA GLU A 294 -11.47 12.84 7.98
C GLU A 294 -10.58 13.11 6.76
N THR A 295 -9.28 13.35 6.91
CA THR A 295 -8.35 13.34 5.76
C THR A 295 -8.24 11.94 5.14
N GLU A 296 -7.67 11.79 3.93
CA GLU A 296 -7.42 10.46 3.34
C GLU A 296 -6.52 9.62 4.24
N SER A 297 -5.48 10.25 4.76
CA SER A 297 -4.54 9.62 5.68
C SER A 297 -5.20 9.14 6.97
N GLU A 298 -6.11 9.93 7.56
CA GLU A 298 -6.88 9.54 8.74
C GLU A 298 -7.87 8.41 8.44
N PHE A 299 -8.58 8.49 7.31
CA PHE A 299 -9.53 7.45 6.90
C PHE A 299 -8.83 6.09 6.76
N VAL A 300 -7.69 6.07 6.07
CA VAL A 300 -6.87 4.86 5.90
C VAL A 300 -6.35 4.38 7.25
N ALA A 301 -5.81 5.27 8.09
CA ALA A 301 -5.30 4.89 9.41
C ALA A 301 -6.40 4.25 10.28
N ASN A 302 -7.62 4.79 10.25
CA ASN A 302 -8.76 4.24 10.98
C ASN A 302 -9.17 2.86 10.48
N LEU A 303 -9.09 2.61 9.16
CA LEU A 303 -9.26 1.25 8.63
C LEU A 303 -8.17 0.31 9.10
N ILE A 304 -6.90 0.75 9.11
CA ILE A 304 -5.79 -0.06 9.62
C ILE A 304 -6.02 -0.42 11.09
N HIS A 305 -6.43 0.53 11.94
CA HIS A 305 -6.71 0.25 13.34
C HIS A 305 -7.72 -0.89 13.57
N ASP A 306 -8.72 -1.03 12.68
CA ASP A 306 -9.81 -2.00 12.82
C ASP A 306 -9.61 -3.31 12.05
N TYR A 307 -8.84 -3.29 10.96
CA TYR A 307 -8.66 -4.44 10.07
C TYR A 307 -7.25 -5.04 10.13
N LEU A 308 -6.27 -4.42 10.78
CA LEU A 308 -4.91 -4.94 10.79
C LEU A 308 -4.80 -6.26 11.55
N ARG A 309 -5.45 -6.36 12.71
CA ARG A 309 -5.38 -7.52 13.59
C ARG A 309 -6.60 -8.44 13.38
N PRO A 310 -6.39 -9.72 13.00
CA PRO A 310 -7.47 -10.69 13.00
C PRO A 310 -7.83 -11.12 14.43
N ASP A 311 -9.05 -11.63 14.58
CA ASP A 311 -9.52 -12.29 15.79
C ASP A 311 -8.83 -13.66 16.02
N SER A 312 -9.20 -14.33 17.11
CA SER A 312 -8.70 -15.67 17.44
C SER A 312 -9.02 -16.75 16.38
N GLN A 313 -9.95 -16.49 15.45
CA GLN A 313 -10.33 -17.36 14.34
C GLN A 313 -9.72 -16.93 12.99
N GLY A 314 -8.88 -15.88 12.96
CA GLY A 314 -8.30 -15.36 11.73
C GLY A 314 -9.20 -14.37 10.96
N LYS A 315 -10.32 -13.92 11.52
CA LYS A 315 -11.24 -12.98 10.88
C LYS A 315 -10.82 -11.54 11.15
N HIS A 316 -10.74 -10.74 10.09
CA HIS A 316 -10.45 -9.31 10.17
C HIS A 316 -11.73 -8.49 10.31
N GLY A 317 -11.64 -7.29 10.90
CA GLY A 317 -12.76 -6.35 10.99
C GLY A 317 -13.86 -6.76 11.99
N VAL A 318 -13.58 -7.70 12.89
CA VAL A 318 -14.55 -8.16 13.90
C VAL A 318 -15.00 -7.01 14.81
N TRP A 319 -14.06 -6.17 15.23
CA TRP A 319 -14.38 -4.97 15.98
C TRP A 319 -15.22 -3.98 15.18
N ALA A 320 -14.88 -3.74 13.91
CA ALA A 320 -15.68 -2.88 13.02
C ALA A 320 -17.14 -3.36 12.94
N SER A 321 -17.35 -4.65 12.66
CA SER A 321 -18.69 -5.26 12.60
C SER A 321 -19.44 -5.17 13.93
N LYS A 322 -18.75 -5.41 15.07
CA LYS A 322 -19.31 -5.26 16.42
C LYS A 322 -19.69 -3.81 16.73
N ASN A 323 -18.88 -2.84 16.30
CA ASN A 323 -19.17 -1.42 16.45
C ASN A 323 -20.40 -1.02 15.61
N ARG A 324 -20.51 -1.48 14.35
CA ARG A 324 -21.70 -1.25 13.52
C ARG A 324 -22.96 -1.88 14.12
N ARG A 325 -22.84 -3.07 14.70
CA ARG A 325 -23.94 -3.71 15.45
C ARG A 325 -24.36 -2.89 16.67
N ARG A 326 -23.43 -2.24 17.38
CA ARG A 326 -23.76 -1.32 18.47
C ARG A 326 -24.54 -0.10 17.96
N GLN A 327 -24.13 0.49 16.84
CA GLN A 327 -24.86 1.59 16.20
C GLN A 327 -26.29 1.18 15.83
N LEU A 328 -26.50 -0.02 15.26
CA LEU A 328 -27.84 -0.56 15.00
C LEU A 328 -28.70 -0.64 16.26
N MET A 329 -28.11 -1.01 17.40
CA MET A 329 -28.83 -1.08 18.68
C MET A 329 -29.27 0.31 19.18
N ASP A 330 -28.50 1.36 18.90
CA ASP A 330 -28.85 2.72 19.29
C ASP A 330 -30.00 3.27 18.43
N TYR A 331 -29.99 3.00 17.12
CA TYR A 331 -31.14 3.23 16.22
C TYR A 331 -32.43 2.56 16.73
N ALA A 332 -32.33 1.37 17.33
CA ALA A 332 -33.47 0.66 17.87
C ALA A 332 -34.06 1.34 19.14
N LYS A 333 -33.21 1.95 19.97
CA LYS A 333 -33.60 2.63 21.22
C LYS A 333 -34.26 3.99 20.98
N GLU A 334 -33.87 4.70 19.92
CA GLU A 334 -34.41 6.02 19.58
C GLU A 334 -35.85 5.99 19.00
N GLY A 335 -36.53 4.85 19.09
CA GLY A 335 -37.93 4.72 18.64
C GLY A 335 -38.09 4.71 17.12
N GLN A 336 -37.00 4.80 16.35
CA GLN A 336 -37.01 4.73 14.89
C GLN A 336 -37.40 3.34 14.35
N TRP A 337 -37.61 2.34 15.24
CA TRP A 337 -37.70 0.92 14.87
C TRP A 337 -38.81 0.09 15.54
N GLY A 338 -39.73 0.69 16.30
CA GLY A 338 -40.84 -0.02 16.96
C GLY A 338 -40.39 -1.05 18.03
N PHE A 339 -40.87 -0.90 19.26
CA PHE A 339 -40.38 -1.62 20.44
C PHE A 339 -40.52 -3.16 20.41
N GLY A 340 -39.55 -3.89 21.00
CA GLY A 340 -39.66 -5.30 21.35
C GLY A 340 -38.32 -6.00 21.69
N ALA A 341 -38.29 -6.87 22.72
CA ALA A 341 -37.10 -7.62 23.14
C ALA A 341 -36.63 -8.65 22.08
N GLU A 342 -37.55 -9.21 21.29
CA GLU A 342 -37.25 -10.11 20.17
C GLU A 342 -36.40 -9.42 19.09
N LYS A 343 -36.57 -8.11 18.88
CA LYS A 343 -35.78 -7.33 17.92
C LYS A 343 -34.35 -7.06 18.39
N ALA A 344 -34.14 -6.88 19.69
CA ALA A 344 -32.79 -6.70 20.25
C ALA A 344 -31.94 -7.97 20.09
N SER A 345 -32.52 -9.15 20.26
CA SER A 345 -31.82 -10.42 19.99
C SER A 345 -31.55 -10.61 18.49
N ALA A 346 -32.47 -10.20 17.63
CA ALA A 346 -32.29 -10.28 16.17
C ALA A 346 -31.13 -9.38 15.69
N ILE A 347 -31.01 -8.15 16.20
CA ILE A 347 -29.89 -7.25 15.90
C ILE A 347 -28.57 -7.80 16.44
N ARG A 348 -28.58 -8.33 17.68
CA ARG A 348 -27.39 -8.92 18.31
C ARG A 348 -26.80 -10.05 17.47
N ASN A 349 -27.66 -10.87 16.89
CA ASN A 349 -27.27 -12.05 16.13
C ASN A 349 -27.26 -11.80 14.61
N HIS A 350 -27.37 -10.54 14.17
CA HIS A 350 -27.41 -10.24 12.74
C HIS A 350 -26.06 -10.61 12.09
N PRO A 351 -26.07 -11.41 11.00
CA PRO A 351 -24.85 -11.90 10.36
C PRO A 351 -24.11 -10.80 9.59
N THR A 352 -24.84 -9.80 9.07
CA THR A 352 -24.28 -8.68 8.27
C THR A 352 -24.70 -7.30 8.82
N PRO A 353 -24.24 -6.91 10.03
CA PRO A 353 -24.65 -5.66 10.66
C PRO A 353 -24.24 -4.40 9.87
N CYS A 354 -23.15 -4.41 9.09
CA CYS A 354 -22.76 -3.26 8.27
C CYS A 354 -23.76 -3.05 7.11
N GLU A 355 -24.10 -4.13 6.39
CA GLU A 355 -25.11 -4.09 5.32
C GLU A 355 -26.45 -3.59 5.83
N GLU A 356 -26.92 -4.15 6.95
CA GLU A 356 -28.19 -3.79 7.53
C GLU A 356 -28.24 -2.32 7.97
N LEU A 357 -27.16 -1.82 8.58
CA LEU A 357 -27.07 -0.41 8.96
C LEU A 357 -27.09 0.51 7.75
N TRP A 358 -26.34 0.18 6.71
CA TRP A 358 -26.28 0.96 5.46
C TRP A 358 -27.62 1.02 4.74
N ASN A 359 -28.29 -0.13 4.57
CA ASN A 359 -29.60 -0.23 3.94
C ASN A 359 -30.64 0.67 4.63
N ARG A 360 -30.49 0.87 5.94
CA ARG A 360 -31.42 1.66 6.75
C ARG A 360 -31.09 3.13 6.79
N LYS A 361 -29.81 3.50 6.82
CA LYS A 361 -29.39 4.88 6.60
C LYS A 361 -29.87 5.39 5.24
N LYS A 362 -29.86 4.56 4.19
CA LYS A 362 -30.43 4.92 2.87
C LYS A 362 -31.95 5.14 2.87
N LYS A 363 -32.69 4.43 3.73
CA LYS A 363 -34.17 4.52 3.81
C LYS A 363 -34.66 5.64 4.73
N THR A 364 -33.80 6.19 5.58
CA THR A 364 -34.14 7.27 6.51
C THR A 364 -33.76 8.60 5.86
N PRO A 365 -34.70 9.50 5.53
CA PRO A 365 -34.34 10.82 5.01
C PRO A 365 -33.45 11.53 6.01
N GLN A 366 -32.28 12.02 5.57
CA GLN A 366 -31.49 12.95 6.36
C GLN A 366 -32.37 14.17 6.63
N ARG A 367 -32.68 14.42 7.91
CA ARG A 367 -33.50 15.57 8.35
C ARG A 367 -32.65 16.82 8.43
#